data_AF-A0A533VL58-F1
#
_entry.id   AF-A0A533VL58-F1
#
_cell.length_a   1.000
_cell.length_b   1.000
_cell.length_c   1.000
_cell.angle_alpha   90.00
_cell.angle_beta   90.00
_cell.angle_gamma   90.00
#
_symmetry.space_group_name_H-M   'P 1'
#
loop_
_entity.id
_entity.type
_entity.pdbx_description
1 polymer ?
#
loop_
_entity_poly.entity_id
_entity_poly.type
_entity_poly.pdbx_seq_one_letter_code
_entity_poly.pdbx_strand_id
1 'polypeptide(L)'
;MFKNKGRAILLFESAIKSVQTRKVYGICLGKFLKWTGIKSFDELTALKPQTLQIMVEDYIIYLRKHLNPNSIPPQFAPIELF
;
A
#
# COMPACT_ATOMS: atom_id res chain seq x y z
N MET A 1 -5.61 -12.86 -3.56
CA MET A 1 -4.21 -13.04 -3.98
C MET A 1 -4.14 -12.62 -5.44
N PHE A 2 -3.30 -11.63 -5.78
CA PHE A 2 -3.32 -10.96 -7.09
C PHE A 2 -2.95 -11.95 -8.22
N LYS A 3 -3.78 -12.03 -9.27
CA LYS A 3 -3.73 -13.05 -10.33
C LYS A 3 -2.64 -12.81 -11.39
N ASN A 4 -1.99 -11.65 -11.40
CA ASN A 4 -0.86 -11.33 -12.27
C ASN A 4 0.10 -10.42 -11.49
N LYS A 5 1.22 -10.96 -11.00
CA LYS A 5 2.10 -10.27 -10.06
C LYS A 5 3.21 -9.53 -10.81
N GLY A 6 3.11 -8.20 -10.84
CA GLY A 6 4.20 -7.32 -11.27
C GLY A 6 5.47 -7.48 -10.44
N ARG A 7 6.60 -6.98 -10.92
CA ARG A 7 7.90 -7.14 -10.21
C ARG A 7 7.85 -6.49 -8.83
N ALA A 8 7.18 -5.34 -8.70
CA ALA A 8 7.10 -4.61 -7.44
C ALA A 8 6.43 -5.44 -6.33
N ILE A 9 5.31 -6.12 -6.63
CA ILE A 9 4.60 -6.91 -5.62
C ILE A 9 5.39 -8.17 -5.21
N LEU A 10 6.20 -8.74 -6.11
CA LEU A 10 7.07 -9.87 -5.77
C LEU A 10 8.18 -9.44 -4.80
N LEU A 11 8.80 -8.28 -5.04
CA LEU A 11 9.81 -7.72 -4.14
C LEU A 11 9.21 -7.44 -2.76
N PHE A 12 8.05 -6.79 -2.72
CA PHE A 12 7.31 -6.51 -1.50
C PHE A 12 7.00 -7.77 -0.68
N GLU A 13 6.45 -8.80 -1.33
CA GLU A 13 6.15 -10.06 -0.64
C GLU A 13 7.42 -10.78 -0.16
N SER A 14 8.52 -10.68 -0.90
CA SER A 14 9.80 -11.30 -0.52
C SER A 14 10.43 -10.66 0.72
N ALA A 15 10.16 -9.38 0.98
CA ALA A 15 10.64 -8.66 2.16
C ALA A 15 9.93 -9.11 3.46
N ILE A 16 8.78 -9.78 3.35
CA ILE A 16 7.94 -10.14 4.51
C ILE A 16 7.98 -11.65 4.76
N LYS A 17 8.64 -12.05 5.84
CA LYS A 17 8.76 -13.48 6.22
C LYS A 17 7.41 -14.11 6.61
N SER A 18 6.66 -13.44 7.48
CA SER A 18 5.39 -13.95 8.02
C SER A 18 4.29 -14.01 6.95
N VAL A 19 3.66 -15.18 6.79
CA VAL A 19 2.53 -15.39 5.87
C VAL A 19 1.33 -14.54 6.29
N GLN A 20 1.08 -14.44 7.59
CA GLN A 20 -0.02 -13.64 8.12
C GLN A 20 0.22 -12.15 7.86
N THR A 21 1.44 -11.67 8.09
CA THR A 21 1.81 -10.28 7.80
C THR A 21 1.69 -9.99 6.30
N ARG A 22 2.18 -10.88 5.43
CA ARG A 22 2.00 -10.76 3.96
C ARG A 22 0.54 -10.59 3.57
N LYS A 23 -0.36 -11.38 4.17
CA LYS A 23 -1.79 -11.31 3.89
C LYS A 23 -2.39 -9.97 4.31
N VAL A 24 -2.12 -9.54 5.55
CA VAL A 24 -2.63 -8.26 6.07
C VAL A 24 -2.08 -7.08 5.27
N TYR A 25 -0.77 -7.08 5.03
CA TYR A 25 -0.07 -6.03 4.30
C TYR A 25 -0.58 -5.93 2.87
N GLY A 26 -0.75 -7.06 2.17
CA GLY A 26 -1.33 -7.08 0.83
C GLY A 26 -2.78 -6.56 0.78
N ILE A 27 -3.58 -6.80 1.82
CA ILE A 27 -4.95 -6.23 1.91
C ILE A 27 -4.89 -4.71 2.06
N CYS A 28 -4.06 -4.21 2.98
CA CYS A 28 -3.91 -2.77 3.24
C CYS A 28 -3.34 -2.04 2.03
N LEU A 29 -2.27 -2.56 1.43
CA LEU A 29 -1.68 -2.01 0.21
C LEU A 29 -2.66 -2.05 -0.97
N GLY A 30 -3.49 -3.11 -1.08
CA GLY A 30 -4.55 -3.18 -2.07
C GLY A 30 -5.66 -2.14 -1.86
N LYS A 31 -5.97 -1.77 -0.61
CA LYS A 31 -6.90 -0.66 -0.30
C LYS A 31 -6.33 0.69 -0.73
N PHE A 32 -5.04 0.90 -0.50
CA PHE A 32 -4.35 2.11 -0.97
C PHE A 32 -4.40 2.19 -2.50
N LEU A 33 -3.98 1.14 -3.21
CA LEU A 33 -4.02 1.09 -4.68
C LEU A 33 -5.44 1.34 -5.24
N LYS A 34 -6.47 0.76 -4.59
CA LYS A 34 -7.87 1.01 -4.96
C LYS A 34 -8.27 2.47 -4.75
N TRP A 35 -7.83 3.09 -3.65
CA TRP A 35 -8.14 4.48 -3.32
C TRP A 35 -7.46 5.45 -4.29
N THR A 36 -6.24 5.16 -4.74
CA THR A 36 -5.52 5.98 -5.72
C THR A 36 -6.09 5.87 -7.14
N GLY A 37 -6.85 4.80 -7.43
CA GLY A 37 -7.37 4.51 -8.76
C GLY A 37 -6.33 3.94 -9.74
N ILE A 38 -5.12 3.64 -9.26
CA ILE A 38 -4.04 3.06 -10.07
C ILE A 38 -4.34 1.59 -10.35
N LYS A 39 -4.00 1.13 -11.56
CA LYS A 39 -4.38 -0.22 -12.03
C LYS A 39 -3.39 -1.29 -11.61
N SER A 40 -2.14 -0.94 -11.36
CA SER A 40 -1.08 -1.89 -11.02
C SER A 40 -0.05 -1.35 -10.03
N PHE A 41 0.59 -2.23 -9.28
CA PHE A 41 1.69 -1.87 -8.38
C PHE A 41 2.93 -1.37 -9.13
N ASP A 42 3.16 -1.83 -10.36
CA ASP A 42 4.27 -1.34 -11.18
C ASP A 42 4.05 0.10 -11.63
N GLU A 43 2.81 0.49 -11.97
CA GLU A 43 2.44 1.90 -12.21
C GLU A 43 2.67 2.77 -10.97
N LEU A 44 2.38 2.25 -9.78
CA LEU A 44 2.62 2.96 -8.52
C LEU A 44 4.13 3.25 -8.34
N THR A 45 5.00 2.30 -8.67
CA THR A 45 6.47 2.49 -8.62
C THR A 45 7.02 3.41 -9.71
N ALA A 46 6.26 3.63 -10.79
CA ALA A 46 6.65 4.53 -11.88
C ALA A 46 6.32 6.00 -11.60
N LEU A 47 5.59 6.30 -10.52
CA LEU A 47 5.26 7.66 -10.13
C LEU A 47 6.51 8.47 -9.75
N LYS A 48 6.44 9.78 -9.98
CA LYS A 48 7.46 10.70 -9.44
C LYS A 48 7.39 10.68 -7.90
N PRO A 49 8.53 10.72 -7.19
CA PRO A 49 8.55 10.67 -5.73
C PRO A 49 7.64 11.71 -5.07
N GLN A 50 7.63 12.94 -5.57
CA GLN A 50 6.77 14.03 -5.05
C GLN A 50 5.28 13.71 -5.19
N THR A 51 4.88 13.12 -6.32
CA THR A 51 3.49 12.72 -6.56
C THR A 51 3.08 11.60 -5.60
N LEU A 52 3.93 10.59 -5.45
CA LEU A 52 3.68 9.49 -4.52
C LEU A 52 3.55 10.00 -3.07
N GLN A 53 4.44 10.90 -2.65
CA GLN A 53 4.40 11.48 -1.32
C GLN A 53 3.07 12.20 -1.04
N ILE A 54 2.63 13.09 -1.95
CA ILE A 54 1.35 13.80 -1.80
C ILE A 54 0.19 12.81 -1.72
N MET A 55 0.19 11.76 -2.55
CA MET A 55 -0.87 10.73 -2.52
C MET A 55 -0.92 9.96 -1.21
N VAL A 56 0.24 9.69 -0.61
CA VAL A 56 0.32 9.04 0.71
C VAL A 56 -0.19 9.96 1.81
N GLU A 57 0.20 11.24 1.79
CA GLU A 57 -0.27 12.25 2.75
C GLU A 57 -1.80 12.41 2.67
N ASP A 58 -2.35 12.54 1.46
CA ASP A 58 -3.79 12.65 1.23
C ASP A 58 -4.53 11.37 1.67
N TYR A 59 -3.93 10.20 1.47
CA TYR A 59 -4.51 8.94 1.95
C TYR A 59 -4.53 8.89 3.49
N ILE A 60 -3.47 9.34 4.17
CA ILE A 60 -3.46 9.42 5.64
C ILE A 60 -4.53 10.39 6.14
N ILE A 61 -4.70 11.54 5.48
CA ILE A 61 -5.78 12.49 5.79
C ILE A 61 -7.16 11.83 5.61
N TYR A 62 -7.35 11.08 4.53
CA TYR A 62 -8.55 10.29 4.29
C TYR A 62 -8.78 9.28 5.43
N LEU A 63 -7.77 8.48 5.80
CA LEU A 63 -7.88 7.48 6.86
C LEU A 63 -8.24 8.11 8.22
N ARG A 64 -7.64 9.25 8.57
CA ARG A 64 -7.95 10.00 9.81
C ARG A 64 -9.41 10.43 9.92
N LYS A 65 -10.07 10.67 8.80
CA LYS A 65 -11.51 11.02 8.77
C LYS A 65 -12.43 9.81 8.93
N HIS A 66 -11.93 8.59 8.74
CA HIS A 66 -12.76 7.38 8.65
C HIS A 66 -12.40 6.30 9.67
N LEU A 67 -11.24 6.37 10.31
CA LEU A 67 -10.73 5.35 11.21
C LEU A 67 -10.31 5.97 12.55
N ASN A 68 -10.33 5.13 13.59
CA ASN A 68 -9.68 5.45 14.84
C ASN A 68 -8.16 5.67 14.61
N PRO A 69 -7.51 6.63 15.28
CA PRO A 69 -6.08 6.89 15.15
C PRO A 69 -5.20 5.64 15.32
N ASN A 70 -5.55 4.73 16.22
CA ASN A 70 -4.81 3.49 16.47
C ASN A 70 -4.89 2.48 15.31
N SER A 71 -5.85 2.66 14.41
CA SER A 71 -6.02 1.83 13.22
C SER A 71 -5.24 2.36 12.02
N ILE A 72 -4.58 3.52 12.11
CA ILE A 72 -3.83 4.13 11.01
C ILE A 72 -2.45 3.49 10.83
N PRO A 73 -1.61 3.32 11.89
CA PRO A 73 -0.29 2.70 11.73
C PRO A 73 -0.30 1.35 11.00
N PRO A 74 -1.21 0.39 11.29
CA PRO A 74 -1.23 -0.88 10.55
C PRO A 74 -1.67 -0.75 9.09
N GLN A 75 -2.34 0.34 8.70
CA GLN A 75 -2.69 0.61 7.29
C GLN A 75 -1.52 1.27 6.55
N PHE A 76 -0.72 2.07 7.25
CA PHE A 76 0.41 2.81 6.69
C PHE A 76 1.68 1.97 6.57
N ALA A 77 1.99 1.12 7.55
CA ALA A 77 3.17 0.26 7.55
C ALA A 77 3.40 -0.54 6.24
N PRO A 78 2.38 -1.13 5.59
CA PRO A 78 2.57 -1.78 4.29
C PRO A 78 2.87 -0.82 3.14
N ILE A 79 2.44 0.44 3.21
CA ILE A 79 2.73 1.47 2.21
C ILE A 79 4.17 1.96 2.37
N GLU A 80 4.63 2.13 3.61
CA GLU A 80 6.01 2.52 3.91
C GLU A 80 7.03 1.43 3.54
N LEU A 81 6.67 0.15 3.70
CA LEU A 81 7.51 -0.98 3.31
C LEU A 81 7.60 -1.17 1.79
N PHE A 82 6.57 -0.75 1.04
CA PHE A 82 6.44 -0.96 -0.40
C PHE A 82 7.28 0.06 -1.19
#